data_AF-A0A2S7IK91-F1
#
_entry.id   AF-A0A2S7IK91-F1
#
_cell.length_a   1.000
_cell.length_b   1.000
_cell.length_c   1.000
_cell.angle_alpha   90.00
_cell.angle_beta   90.00
_cell.angle_gamma   90.00
#
_symmetry.space_group_name_H-M   'P 1'
#
loop_
_entity.id
_entity.type
_entity.pdbx_description
1 polymer ?
#
loop_
_entity_poly.entity_id
_entity_poly.type
_entity_poly.pdbx_seq_one_letter_code
_entity_poly.pdbx_strand_id
1 'polypeptide(L)'
;MSNETPHGITYSPDGKSIAAGVWGAVRIWDLATQQATDYPTKLKNETPRRVSFSPDGRWIAAGTFRGVRVWNVQTKSYHDYDLPLGNATPRRVHFSPDGRTLAAAAWGGVMTWSLVDSTKVGE
;
A
#
# COMPACT_ATOMS: atom_id res chain seq x y z
N MET A 1 -11.22 -20.62 6.64
CA MET A 1 -10.10 -19.65 6.51
C MET A 1 -9.18 -20.21 5.44
N SER A 2 -8.90 -19.45 4.38
CA SER A 2 -7.98 -19.83 3.30
C SER A 2 -6.60 -20.15 3.87
N ASN A 3 -5.91 -21.15 3.29
CA ASN A 3 -4.55 -21.58 3.70
C ASN A 3 -3.46 -20.60 3.22
N GLU A 4 -3.78 -19.30 3.21
CA GLU A 4 -2.90 -18.24 2.74
C GLU A 4 -2.13 -17.64 3.91
N THR A 5 -0.82 -17.44 3.74
CA THR A 5 0.01 -16.77 4.74
C THR A 5 0.05 -15.27 4.42
N PRO A 6 -0.57 -14.40 5.24
CA PRO A 6 -0.49 -12.97 5.02
C PRO A 6 0.93 -12.45 5.30
N HIS A 7 1.35 -11.43 4.58
CA HIS A 7 2.66 -10.79 4.72
C HIS A 7 2.53 -9.29 4.98
N GLY A 8 3.45 -8.74 5.79
CA GLY A 8 3.54 -7.29 6.01
C GLY A 8 2.28 -6.71 6.63
N ILE A 9 2.05 -7.03 7.90
CA ILE A 9 0.90 -6.55 8.68
C ILE A 9 1.08 -5.09 9.13
N THR A 10 -0.01 -4.33 9.12
CA THR A 10 -0.06 -2.97 9.68
C THR A 10 -1.47 -2.63 10.20
N TYR A 11 -1.55 -1.77 11.22
CA TYR A 11 -2.81 -1.22 11.71
C TYR A 11 -3.17 0.07 10.95
N SER A 12 -4.46 0.34 10.78
CA SER A 12 -4.92 1.68 10.45
C SER A 12 -4.58 2.65 11.60
N PRO A 13 -4.38 3.94 11.32
CA PRO A 13 -4.02 4.92 12.35
C PRO A 13 -5.05 5.04 13.48
N ASP A 14 -6.32 4.80 13.19
CA ASP A 14 -7.41 4.79 14.17
C ASP A 14 -7.56 3.45 14.92
N GLY A 15 -6.75 2.45 14.58
CA GLY A 15 -6.75 1.12 15.19
C GLY A 15 -7.96 0.26 14.86
N LYS A 16 -8.85 0.68 13.96
CA LYS A 16 -10.09 -0.04 13.64
C LYS A 16 -9.93 -1.14 12.60
N SER A 17 -8.83 -1.11 11.85
CA SER A 17 -8.56 -2.03 10.77
C SER A 17 -7.14 -2.55 10.79
N ILE A 18 -6.94 -3.75 10.27
CA ILE A 18 -5.64 -4.34 9.98
C ILE A 18 -5.52 -4.49 8.48
N ALA A 19 -4.33 -4.28 7.92
CA ALA A 19 -4.02 -4.62 6.54
C ALA A 19 -2.82 -5.54 6.43
N ALA A 20 -2.84 -6.41 5.44
CA ALA A 20 -1.70 -7.27 5.09
C ALA A 20 -1.77 -7.65 3.61
N GLY A 21 -0.62 -7.92 3.02
CA GLY A 21 -0.55 -8.50 1.69
C GLY A 21 -0.97 -9.97 1.73
N VAL A 22 -1.79 -10.34 0.74
CA VAL A 22 -2.28 -11.69 0.48
C VAL A 22 -2.01 -12.02 -0.99
N TRP A 23 -2.39 -13.22 -1.43
CA TRP A 23 -2.13 -13.66 -2.80
C TRP A 23 -2.84 -12.76 -3.83
N GLY A 24 -2.10 -11.88 -4.50
CA GLY A 24 -2.61 -10.97 -5.54
C GLY A 24 -3.25 -9.66 -5.03
N ALA A 25 -3.19 -9.37 -3.73
CA ALA A 25 -3.86 -8.20 -3.16
C ALA A 25 -3.24 -7.72 -1.84
N VAL A 26 -3.61 -6.52 -1.42
CA VAL A 26 -3.65 -6.16 0.00
C VAL A 26 -5.06 -6.38 0.50
N ARG A 27 -5.21 -7.11 1.60
CA ARG A 27 -6.50 -7.27 2.28
C ARG A 27 -6.54 -6.35 3.49
N ILE A 28 -7.65 -5.66 3.66
CA ILE A 28 -7.98 -4.89 4.87
C ILE A 28 -9.10 -5.61 5.61
N TRP A 29 -8.90 -5.88 6.89
CA TRP A 29 -9.92 -6.42 7.80
C TRP A 29 -10.41 -5.30 8.71
N ASP A 30 -11.72 -5.06 8.71
CA ASP A 30 -12.39 -4.23 9.71
C ASP A 30 -12.61 -5.07 10.98
N LEU A 31 -12.08 -4.60 12.11
CA LEU A 31 -12.07 -5.37 13.35
C LEU A 31 -13.45 -5.40 14.05
N ALA A 32 -14.33 -4.45 13.75
CA ALA A 32 -15.65 -4.38 14.37
C ALA A 32 -16.65 -5.31 13.69
N THR A 33 -16.63 -5.32 12.36
CA THR A 33 -17.54 -6.08 11.50
C THR A 33 -16.99 -7.44 11.09
N GLN A 34 -15.68 -7.65 11.27
CA GLN A 34 -14.94 -8.83 10.79
C GLN A 34 -15.01 -9.02 9.28
N GLN A 35 -15.31 -7.95 8.53
CA GLN A 35 -15.35 -7.99 7.07
C GLN A 35 -13.96 -7.73 6.48
N ALA A 36 -13.69 -8.38 5.36
CA ALA A 36 -12.45 -8.24 4.61
C ALA A 36 -12.71 -7.59 3.24
N THR A 37 -11.87 -6.64 2.86
CA THR A 37 -11.88 -6.01 1.54
C THR A 37 -10.51 -6.14 0.88
N ASP A 38 -10.50 -6.63 -0.36
CA ASP A 38 -9.28 -6.79 -1.15
C ASP A 38 -9.01 -5.59 -2.07
N TYR A 39 -7.74 -5.22 -2.14
CA TYR A 39 -7.16 -4.19 -2.98
C TYR A 39 -6.16 -4.86 -3.94
N PRO A 40 -6.59 -5.20 -5.17
CA PRO A 40 -5.79 -6.03 -6.07
C PRO A 40 -4.50 -5.35 -6.54
N THR A 41 -3.43 -6.13 -6.58
CA THR A 41 -2.18 -5.73 -7.25
C THR A 41 -2.31 -5.89 -8.77
N LYS A 42 -1.25 -5.54 -9.50
CA LYS A 42 -1.23 -5.71 -10.96
C LYS A 42 -1.16 -7.17 -11.38
N LEU A 43 -0.44 -8.00 -10.62
CA LEU A 43 -0.20 -9.41 -10.93
C LEU A 43 -0.92 -10.30 -9.92
N LYS A 44 -1.76 -11.22 -10.41
CA LYS A 44 -2.56 -12.10 -9.54
C LYS A 44 -1.74 -13.05 -8.67
N ASN A 45 -0.49 -13.30 -9.02
CA ASN A 45 0.46 -14.15 -8.28
C ASN A 45 1.47 -13.34 -7.46
N GLU A 46 1.29 -12.02 -7.36
CA GLU A 46 2.13 -11.15 -6.55
C GLU A 46 1.56 -11.02 -5.15
N THR A 47 2.37 -11.32 -4.14
CA THR A 47 2.00 -11.09 -2.74
C THR A 47 2.78 -9.89 -2.19
N PRO A 48 2.13 -8.76 -1.87
CA PRO A 48 2.80 -7.63 -1.26
C PRO A 48 3.41 -8.02 0.08
N ARG A 49 4.71 -7.82 0.26
CA ARG A 49 5.39 -8.15 1.53
C ARG A 49 5.55 -6.96 2.47
N ARG A 50 5.22 -5.77 1.97
CA ARG A 50 5.37 -4.47 2.64
C ARG A 50 4.11 -3.69 2.38
N VAL A 51 3.43 -3.31 3.44
CA VAL A 51 2.16 -2.57 3.42
C VAL A 51 2.26 -1.46 4.46
N SER A 52 1.75 -0.27 4.14
CA SER A 52 1.69 0.86 5.06
C SER A 52 0.40 1.63 4.86
N PHE A 53 -0.26 2.02 5.95
CA PHE A 53 -1.27 3.08 5.89
C PHE A 53 -0.61 4.45 5.84
N SER A 54 -1.30 5.42 5.24
CA SER A 54 -1.03 6.84 5.47
C SER A 54 -1.45 7.25 6.88
N PRO A 55 -0.86 8.30 7.48
CA PRO A 55 -1.21 8.75 8.82
C PRO A 55 -2.67 9.18 8.99
N ASP A 56 -3.32 9.63 7.90
CA ASP A 56 -4.73 10.00 7.88
C ASP A 56 -5.67 8.81 7.57
N GLY A 57 -5.12 7.62 7.32
CA GLY A 57 -5.87 6.40 7.01
C GLY A 57 -6.56 6.38 5.64
N ARG A 58 -6.46 7.46 4.84
CA ARG A 58 -7.12 7.56 3.53
C ARG A 58 -6.46 6.69 2.46
N TRP A 59 -5.18 6.38 2.63
CA TRP A 59 -4.38 5.67 1.65
C TRP A 59 -3.70 4.45 2.25
N ILE A 60 -3.53 3.43 1.41
CA ILE A 60 -2.69 2.28 1.70
C ILE A 60 -1.66 2.13 0.58
N ALA A 61 -0.40 1.93 0.94
CA ALA A 61 0.69 1.71 0.00
C ALA A 61 1.24 0.29 0.15
N ALA A 62 1.58 -0.34 -0.96
CA ALA A 62 2.21 -1.65 -0.93
C ALA A 62 3.29 -1.78 -1.99
N GLY A 63 4.39 -2.42 -1.58
CA GLY A 63 5.48 -2.73 -2.48
C GLY A 63 5.07 -3.77 -3.51
N THR A 64 5.18 -3.41 -4.79
CA THR A 64 4.92 -4.28 -5.94
C THR A 64 6.20 -4.44 -6.77
N PHE A 65 6.17 -5.32 -7.76
CA PHE A 65 7.31 -5.63 -8.60
C PHE A 65 7.72 -4.39 -9.37
N ARG A 66 8.93 -3.90 -9.07
CA ARG A 66 9.51 -2.67 -9.64
C ARG A 66 8.77 -1.38 -9.28
N GLY A 67 7.99 -1.37 -8.21
CA GLY A 67 7.25 -0.17 -7.84
C GLY A 67 6.55 -0.23 -6.50
N VAL A 68 5.69 0.77 -6.29
CA VAL A 68 4.74 0.83 -5.20
C VAL A 68 3.38 1.13 -5.78
N ARG A 69 2.36 0.40 -5.36
CA ARG A 69 0.97 0.77 -5.62
C ARG A 69 0.39 1.45 -4.39
N VAL A 70 -0.33 2.54 -4.60
CA VAL A 70 -1.06 3.27 -3.56
C VAL A 70 -2.55 3.25 -3.90
N TRP A 71 -3.39 2.81 -2.97
CA TRP A 71 -4.84 2.79 -3.13
C TRP A 71 -5.49 3.80 -2.18
N ASN A 72 -6.54 4.46 -2.66
CA ASN A 72 -7.50 5.14 -1.81
C ASN A 72 -8.41 4.09 -1.15
N VAL A 73 -8.51 4.13 0.17
CA VAL A 73 -9.29 3.13 0.94
C VAL A 73 -10.79 3.26 0.65
N GLN A 74 -11.30 4.46 0.44
CA GLN A 74 -12.74 4.68 0.24
C GLN A 74 -13.19 4.43 -1.20
N THR A 75 -12.47 5.01 -2.16
CA THR A 75 -12.87 4.97 -3.57
C THR A 75 -12.32 3.74 -4.31
N LYS A 76 -11.34 3.04 -3.71
CA LYS A 76 -10.58 1.94 -4.33
C LYS A 76 -9.80 2.34 -5.59
N SER A 77 -9.70 3.63 -5.88
CA SER A 77 -8.80 4.12 -6.94
C SER A 77 -7.36 3.86 -6.53
N TYR A 78 -6.46 3.73 -7.51
CA TYR A 78 -5.06 3.49 -7.23
C TYR A 78 -4.13 4.26 -8.19
N HIS A 79 -2.89 4.44 -7.76
CA HIS A 79 -1.79 4.96 -8.56
C HIS A 79 -0.56 4.07 -8.37
N ASP A 80 0.20 3.88 -9.46
CA ASP A 80 1.44 3.12 -9.46
C ASP A 80 2.63 4.08 -9.54
N TYR A 81 3.58 3.91 -8.63
CA TYR A 81 4.85 4.63 -8.62
C TYR A 81 5.98 3.70 -9.03
N ASP A 82 6.63 4.02 -10.15
CA ASP A 82 7.77 3.25 -10.64
C ASP A 82 9.00 3.44 -9.76
N LEU A 83 9.69 2.34 -9.44
CA LEU A 83 10.91 2.32 -8.65
C LEU A 83 12.08 1.78 -9.49
N PRO A 84 12.78 2.63 -10.26
CA PRO A 84 13.88 2.23 -11.14
C PRO A 84 15.21 1.96 -10.40
N LEU A 85 15.16 1.39 -9.18
CA LEU A 85 16.33 1.07 -8.35
C LEU A 85 16.69 -0.44 -8.37
N GLY A 86 16.18 -1.17 -9.37
CA GLY A 86 16.48 -2.59 -9.61
C GLY A 86 15.25 -3.40 -10.04
N ASN A 87 15.47 -4.67 -10.37
CA ASN A 87 14.41 -5.62 -10.77
C ASN A 87 13.80 -6.34 -9.56
N ALA A 88 13.41 -5.59 -8.52
CA ALA A 88 12.94 -6.16 -7.26
C ALA A 88 11.77 -5.37 -6.66
N THR A 89 11.04 -6.02 -5.76
CA THR A 89 10.05 -5.36 -4.90
C THR A 89 10.77 -4.52 -3.84
N PRO A 90 10.23 -3.35 -3.46
CA PRO A 90 10.83 -2.55 -2.40
C PRO A 90 10.82 -3.32 -1.07
N ARG A 91 11.92 -3.17 -0.33
CA ARG A 91 12.14 -3.77 0.98
C ARG A 91 11.42 -3.05 2.10
N ARG A 92 11.08 -1.77 1.92
CA ARG A 92 10.24 -0.98 2.81
C ARG A 92 9.46 0.05 2.00
N VAL A 93 8.27 0.36 2.47
CA VAL A 93 7.40 1.40 1.93
C VAL A 93 6.79 2.12 3.14
N HIS A 94 6.91 3.44 3.21
CA HIS A 94 6.37 4.24 4.31
C HIS A 94 5.87 5.58 3.81
N PHE A 95 4.75 6.03 4.37
CA PHE A 95 4.35 7.43 4.29
C PHE A 95 5.16 8.26 5.30
N SER A 96 5.45 9.48 4.91
CA SER A 96 5.91 10.54 5.82
C SER A 96 4.84 10.84 6.88
N PRO A 97 5.22 11.36 8.07
CA PRO A 97 4.28 11.68 9.14
C PRO A 97 3.18 12.68 8.76
N ASP A 98 3.43 13.56 7.80
CA ASP A 98 2.42 14.51 7.30
C ASP A 98 1.58 13.95 6.13
N GLY A 99 1.88 12.70 5.69
CA GLY A 99 1.18 12.00 4.64
C GLY A 99 1.45 12.52 3.22
N ARG A 100 2.31 13.53 3.04
CA ARG A 100 2.52 14.18 1.73
C ARG A 100 3.58 13.52 0.88
N THR A 101 4.39 12.66 1.46
CA THR A 101 5.47 11.96 0.77
C THR A 101 5.39 10.47 1.04
N LEU A 102 5.58 9.68 -0.02
CA LEU A 102 5.81 8.25 0.04
C LEU A 102 7.29 7.97 -0.16
N ALA A 103 7.89 7.11 0.67
CA ALA A 103 9.26 6.63 0.52
C ALA A 103 9.28 5.12 0.28
N ALA A 104 10.11 4.66 -0.65
CA ALA A 104 10.39 3.25 -0.86
C ALA A 104 11.91 2.98 -0.90
N ALA A 105 12.32 1.94 -0.20
CA ALA A 105 13.72 1.52 -0.13
C ALA A 105 13.90 0.19 -0.85
N ALA A 106 14.86 0.11 -1.77
CA ALA A 106 15.29 -1.10 -2.46
C ALA A 106 16.81 -1.25 -2.37
N TRP A 107 17.37 -2.29 -3.01
CA TRP A 107 18.81 -2.52 -3.01
C TRP A 107 19.61 -1.35 -3.62
N GLY A 108 19.05 -0.66 -4.63
CA GLY A 108 19.69 0.50 -5.26
C GLY A 108 19.54 1.83 -4.52
N GLY A 109 18.89 1.87 -3.35
CA GLY A 109 18.72 3.07 -2.55
C GLY A 109 17.27 3.35 -2.14
N VAL A 110 16.99 4.63 -1.85
CA VAL A 110 15.67 5.12 -1.45
C VAL A 110 15.16 6.10 -2.49
N MET A 111 13.89 5.97 -2.88
CA MET A 111 13.18 6.93 -3.72
C MET A 111 11.98 7.48 -2.98
N THR A 112 11.64 8.73 -3.25
CA THR A 112 10.49 9.41 -2.64
C THR A 112 9.62 10.06 -3.71
N TRP A 113 8.31 10.04 -3.49
CA TRP A 113 7.33 10.71 -4.35
C TRP A 113 6.45 11.64 -3.51
N SER A 114 6.18 12.83 -4.03
CA SER A 114 5.18 13.73 -3.48
C SER A 114 3.79 13.23 -3.87
N LEU A 115 2.93 13.06 -2.88
CA LEU A 115 1.53 12.73 -3.04
C LEU A 115 0.76 14.04 -3.10
N VAL A 116 0.48 14.51 -4.31
CA VAL A 116 -0.45 15.61 -4.51
C VAL A 116 -1.86 15.02 -4.42
N ASP A 117 -2.69 15.54 -3.51
CA ASP A 117 -4.12 15.24 -3.52
C ASP A 117 -4.64 15.65 -4.91
N SER A 118 -4.98 14.68 -5.75
CA SER A 118 -5.43 14.91 -7.13
C SER A 118 -6.81 15.57 -7.18
N THR A 119 -7.31 16.12 -6.07
CA THR A 119 -8.59 16.81 -5.94
C THR A 119 -8.54 18.28 -6.35
N LYS A 120 -7.44 18.76 -6.93
CA LYS A 120 -7.38 20.11 -7.54
C LYS A 120 -6.69 20.10 -8.91
N VAL A 121 -7.41 19.60 -9.92
CA VAL A 121 -7.25 20.00 -11.34
C VAL A 121 -8.62 19.80 -11.99
N GLY A 122 -9.39 20.78 -12.47
CA GLY A 122 -9.31 22.24 -12.50
C GLY A 122 -10.73 22.80 -12.68
N GLU A 123 -10.85 24.13 -12.62
CA GLU A 123 -11.97 24.88 -13.22
C GLU A 123 -11.73 25.07 -14.73
#